data_AF-A0A4C1WU21-F1
#
_entry.id   AF-A0A4C1WU21-F1
#
_cell.length_a   1.000
_cell.length_b   1.000
_cell.length_c   1.000
_cell.angle_alpha   90.00
_cell.angle_beta   90.00
_cell.angle_gamma   90.00
#
_symmetry.space_group_name_H-M   'P 1'
#
loop_
_entity.id
_entity.type
_entity.pdbx_description
1 polymer ?
#
loop_
_entity_poly.entity_id
_entity_poly.type
_entity_poly.pdbx_seq_one_letter_code
_entity_poly.pdbx_strand_id
1 'polypeptide(L)'
;MKLGSLTEGCLSLNKTITNWQKVSTVLEEIDTPILNNIPNDIFFTDDIDYAIGALINHIRTVVDNSCRVVPAKSDRKELPSDVSKLIKTKNAALRRAGKYPT
;
A
#
# COMPACT_ATOMS: atom_id res chain seq x y z
N MET A 1 7.48 39.62 22.24
CA MET A 1 6.48 38.76 21.58
C MET A 1 7.19 37.53 21.05
N LYS A 2 7.00 36.36 21.68
CA LYS A 2 7.65 35.10 21.32
C LYS A 2 6.58 34.27 20.61
N LEU A 3 6.69 34.12 19.29
CA LEU A 3 5.80 33.22 18.56
C LEU A 3 6.07 31.79 19.05
N GLY A 4 5.05 31.18 19.65
CA GLY A 4 5.06 29.77 19.96
C GLY A 4 5.26 28.98 18.68
N SER A 5 6.26 28.11 18.67
CA SER A 5 6.34 27.03 17.69
C SER A 5 5.12 26.14 17.95
N LEU A 6 4.14 26.21 17.05
CA LEU A 6 3.18 25.13 16.90
C LEU A 6 4.01 23.93 16.49
N THR A 7 4.06 22.94 17.37
CA THR A 7 4.49 21.58 17.09
C THR A 7 3.64 21.06 15.94
N GLU A 8 4.13 21.35 14.75
CA GLU A 8 3.70 20.84 13.47
C GLU A 8 3.58 19.32 13.62
N GLY A 9 2.37 18.83 13.36
CA GLY A 9 1.88 17.54 13.80
C GLY A 9 2.88 16.42 13.56
N CYS A 10 2.93 15.51 14.54
CA CYS A 10 3.63 14.23 14.48
C CYS A 10 3.66 13.70 13.04
N LEU A 11 4.78 13.89 12.33
CA LEU A 11 4.98 13.32 11.01
C LEU A 11 4.84 11.83 11.22
N SER A 12 3.69 11.27 10.81
CA SER A 12 3.36 9.86 11.01
C SER A 12 4.60 9.05 10.63
N LEU A 13 5.27 8.50 11.64
CA LEU A 13 6.53 7.78 11.47
C LEU A 13 6.34 6.52 10.63
N ASN A 14 5.08 6.21 10.32
CA ASN A 14 4.63 5.05 9.59
C ASN A 14 3.78 5.48 8.38
N LYS A 15 3.98 4.78 7.26
CA LYS A 15 3.17 4.85 6.03
C LYS A 15 2.42 3.55 5.87
N THR A 16 1.17 3.63 5.45
CA THR A 16 0.40 2.46 5.02
C THR A 16 0.69 2.20 3.55
N ILE A 17 1.09 0.97 3.24
CA ILE A 17 1.23 0.48 1.86
C ILE A 17 0.16 -0.57 1.63
N THR A 18 -0.63 -0.38 0.58
CA THR A 18 -1.66 -1.33 0.15
C THR A 18 -1.15 -2.17 -1.00
N ASN A 19 -1.33 -3.50 -0.93
CA ASN A 19 -1.08 -4.39 -2.04
C ASN A 19 -2.31 -4.43 -2.96
N TRP A 20 -2.30 -3.61 -4.01
CA TRP A 20 -3.42 -3.51 -4.96
C TRP A 20 -3.67 -4.78 -5.79
N GLN A 21 -2.64 -5.59 -6.05
CA GLN A 21 -2.84 -6.89 -6.72
C GLN A 21 -3.66 -7.84 -5.84
N LYS A 22 -3.33 -7.92 -4.54
CA LYS A 22 -4.08 -8.72 -3.58
C LYS A 22 -5.53 -8.23 -3.44
N VAL A 23 -5.75 -6.91 -3.39
CA VAL A 23 -7.11 -6.33 -3.37
C VAL A 23 -7.88 -6.76 -4.63
N SER A 24 -7.27 -6.66 -5.82
CA SER A 24 -7.91 -7.07 -7.07
C SER A 24 -8.30 -8.53 -7.06
N THR A 25 -7.39 -9.43 -6.66
CA THR A 25 -7.66 -10.88 -6.65
C THR A 25 -8.79 -11.25 -5.69
N VAL A 26 -8.82 -10.64 -4.50
CA VAL A 26 -9.88 -10.92 -3.51
C VAL A 26 -11.23 -10.35 -3.94
N LEU A 27 -11.25 -9.20 -4.62
CA LEU A 27 -12.51 -8.62 -5.14
C LEU A 27 -13.03 -9.33 -6.39
N GLU A 28 -12.16 -9.98 -7.18
CA GLU A 28 -12.54 -10.80 -8.33
C GLU A 28 -13.19 -12.13 -7.89
N GLU A 29 -12.94 -12.56 -6.66
CA GLU A 29 -13.57 -13.73 -6.05
C GLU A 29 -15.03 -13.43 -5.66
N ILE A 30 -15.93 -13.67 -6.62
CA ILE A 30 -17.38 -13.41 -6.53
C ILE A 30 -18.12 -14.23 -5.48
N ASP A 31 -17.52 -15.30 -4.95
CA ASP A 31 -18.20 -16.25 -4.05
C ASP A 31 -17.97 -15.91 -2.56
N THR A 32 -18.02 -14.61 -2.25
CA THR A 32 -17.78 -14.12 -0.89
C THR A 32 -19.07 -14.16 -0.06
N PRO A 33 -19.09 -14.86 1.09
CA PRO A 33 -20.31 -15.06 1.89
C PRO A 33 -20.95 -13.77 2.41
N ILE A 34 -20.21 -12.67 2.43
CA ILE A 34 -20.70 -11.34 2.85
C ILE A 34 -21.60 -10.73 1.77
N LEU A 35 -21.31 -10.93 0.49
CA LEU A 35 -22.12 -10.43 -0.62
C LEU A 35 -23.35 -11.31 -0.88
N ASN A 36 -23.30 -12.58 -0.49
CA ASN A 36 -24.44 -13.51 -0.56
C ASN A 36 -25.60 -13.14 0.38
N ASN A 37 -25.38 -12.25 1.35
CA ASN A 37 -26.43 -11.73 2.23
C ASN A 37 -27.14 -10.50 1.64
N ILE A 38 -26.67 -9.95 0.51
CA ILE A 38 -27.34 -8.84 -0.17
C ILE A 38 -28.54 -9.41 -0.94
N PRO A 39 -29.77 -8.93 -0.69
CA PRO A 39 -30.94 -9.41 -1.39
C PRO A 39 -30.85 -9.10 -2.89
N ASN A 40 -31.24 -10.07 -3.72
CA ASN A 40 -31.25 -9.91 -5.18
C ASN A 40 -32.33 -8.94 -5.67
N ASP A 41 -33.37 -8.71 -4.85
CA ASP A 41 -34.45 -7.78 -5.13
C ASP A 41 -34.35 -6.62 -4.13
N ILE A 42 -33.94 -5.45 -4.61
CA ILE A 42 -33.75 -4.24 -3.82
C ILE A 42 -34.97 -3.35 -4.09
N PHE A 43 -35.96 -3.43 -3.20
CA PHE A 43 -37.24 -2.73 -3.38
C PHE A 43 -37.42 -1.58 -2.40
N PHE A 44 -37.00 -1.76 -1.15
CA PHE A 44 -37.15 -0.74 -0.11
C PHE A 44 -35.86 0.05 0.12
N THR A 45 -36.00 1.27 0.62
CA THR A 45 -34.87 2.14 0.97
C THR A 45 -33.95 1.51 2.01
N ASP A 46 -34.50 0.75 2.94
CA ASP A 46 -33.73 0.03 3.96
C ASP A 46 -32.84 -1.07 3.34
N ASP A 47 -33.29 -1.71 2.26
CA ASP A 47 -32.50 -2.71 1.52
C ASP A 47 -31.33 -2.05 0.78
N ILE A 48 -31.56 -0.84 0.25
CA ILE A 48 -30.51 -0.02 -0.38
C ILE A 48 -29.44 0.35 0.65
N ASP A 49 -29.85 0.89 1.80
CA ASP A 49 -28.94 1.30 2.87
C ASP A 49 -28.14 0.10 3.40
N TYR A 50 -28.80 -1.04 3.56
CA TYR A 50 -28.16 -2.29 3.94
C TYR A 50 -27.12 -2.76 2.91
N ALA A 51 -27.49 -2.79 1.62
CA ALA A 51 -26.61 -3.23 0.55
C ALA A 51 -25.36 -2.33 0.42
N ILE A 52 -25.55 -1.00 0.51
CA ILE A 52 -24.45 -0.03 0.52
C ILE A 52 -23.54 -0.29 1.73
N GLY A 53 -24.11 -0.46 2.91
CA GLY A 53 -23.35 -0.75 4.13
C GLY A 53 -22.55 -2.04 4.03
N ALA A 54 -23.16 -3.12 3.54
CA ALA A 54 -22.52 -4.40 3.34
C ALA A 54 -21.34 -4.31 2.36
N LEU A 55 -21.52 -3.63 1.23
CA LEU A 55 -20.48 -3.44 0.22
C LEU A 55 -19.30 -2.61 0.76
N ILE A 56 -19.58 -1.48 1.43
CA ILE A 56 -18.54 -0.63 2.01
C ILE A 56 -17.73 -1.39 3.06
N ASN A 57 -18.41 -2.15 3.93
CA ASN A 57 -17.74 -2.95 4.96
C ASN A 57 -16.86 -4.05 4.35
N HIS A 58 -17.32 -4.68 3.27
CA HIS A 58 -16.54 -5.68 2.55
C HIS A 58 -15.27 -5.07 1.94
N ILE A 59 -15.41 -3.98 1.16
CA ILE A 59 -14.27 -3.30 0.53
C ILE A 59 -13.27 -2.83 1.58
N ARG A 60 -13.75 -2.24 2.68
CA ARG A 60 -12.92 -1.80 3.80
C ARG A 60 -12.12 -2.96 4.37
N THR A 61 -12.76 -4.10 4.62
CA THR A 61 -12.10 -5.30 5.15
C THR A 61 -11.04 -5.84 4.19
N VAL A 62 -11.32 -5.90 2.89
CA VAL A 62 -10.35 -6.36 1.87
C VAL A 62 -9.14 -5.44 1.79
N VAL A 63 -9.38 -4.13 1.81
CA VAL A 63 -8.32 -3.11 1.80
C VAL A 63 -7.48 -3.20 3.06
N ASP A 64 -8.09 -3.26 4.24
CA ASP A 64 -7.38 -3.35 5.53
C ASP A 64 -6.52 -4.63 5.60
N ASN A 65 -7.06 -5.77 5.18
CA ASN A 65 -6.33 -7.05 5.11
C ASN A 65 -5.23 -7.09 4.04
N SER A 66 -5.22 -6.12 3.13
CA SER A 66 -4.21 -5.95 2.08
C SER A 66 -3.26 -4.80 2.37
N CYS A 67 -3.48 -4.09 3.48
CA CYS A 67 -2.61 -3.03 3.96
C CYS A 67 -1.53 -3.60 4.89
N ARG A 68 -0.37 -2.94 4.86
CA ARG A 68 0.65 -3.08 5.90
C ARG A 68 1.20 -1.73 6.27
N VAL A 69 1.53 -1.58 7.55
CA VAL A 69 2.15 -0.38 8.08
C VAL A 69 3.66 -0.55 8.01
N VAL A 70 4.36 0.37 7.34
CA VAL A 70 5.81 0.39 7.24
C VAL A 70 6.36 1.70 7.82
N PRO A 71 7.57 1.71 8.40
CA PRO A 71 8.21 2.96 8.77
C PRO A 71 8.35 3.90 7.57
N ALA A 72 7.87 5.14 7.71
CA ALA A 72 7.96 6.21 6.73
C ALA A 72 9.41 6.58 6.40
N LYS A 73 10.28 6.41 7.41
CA LYS A 73 11.72 6.36 7.27
C LYS A 73 12.12 4.89 7.39
N SER A 74 12.36 4.25 6.25
CA SER A 74 13.35 3.18 6.27
C SER A 74 14.62 3.87 6.71
N ASP A 75 15.14 3.52 7.88
CA ASP A 75 16.55 3.68 8.15
C ASP A 75 17.22 2.89 7.04
N ARG A 76 17.53 3.60 5.94
CA ARG A 76 18.34 3.07 4.85
C ARG A 76 19.64 2.81 5.55
N LYS A 77 19.80 1.58 6.03
CA LYS A 77 20.99 1.10 6.68
C LYS A 77 22.09 1.36 5.67
N GLU A 78 22.87 2.42 5.89
CA GLU A 78 23.91 2.78 4.96
C GLU A 78 24.79 1.54 4.82
N LEU A 79 24.92 1.07 3.58
CA LEU A 79 25.82 -0.04 3.33
C LEU A 79 27.21 0.39 3.78
N PRO A 80 27.96 -0.47 4.48
CA PRO A 80 29.35 -0.20 4.79
C PRO A 80 30.07 0.33 3.55
N SER A 81 30.93 1.33 3.73
CA SER A 81 31.58 2.08 2.65
C SER A 81 32.15 1.17 1.55
N ASP A 82 32.74 0.05 1.95
CA ASP A 82 33.34 -0.94 1.07
C ASP A 82 32.33 -1.60 0.11
N VAL A 83 31.15 -1.96 0.63
CA VAL A 83 30.07 -2.57 -0.16
C VAL A 83 29.49 -1.56 -1.14
N SER A 84 29.30 -0.31 -0.70
CA SER A 84 28.83 0.78 -1.57
C SER A 84 29.81 1.06 -2.72
N LYS A 85 31.12 1.08 -2.40
CA LYS A 85 32.20 1.27 -3.38
C LYS A 85 32.23 0.13 -4.39
N LEU A 86 32.09 -1.12 -3.94
CA LEU A 86 32.06 -2.28 -4.82
C LEU A 86 30.88 -2.25 -5.81
N ILE A 87 29.68 -1.90 -5.34
CA ILE A 87 28.49 -1.77 -6.18
C ILE A 87 28.68 -0.68 -7.25
N LYS A 88 29.22 0.48 -6.86
CA LYS A 88 29.52 1.57 -7.81
C LYS A 88 30.51 1.13 -8.88
N THR A 89 31.60 0.45 -8.51
CA THR A 89 32.60 -0.07 -9.45
C THR A 89 31.99 -1.07 -10.43
N LYS A 90 31.20 -2.03 -9.93
CA LYS A 90 30.55 -3.05 -10.77
C LYS A 90 29.58 -2.43 -11.77
N ASN A 91 28.76 -1.47 -11.33
CA ASN A 91 27.82 -0.78 -12.19
C ASN A 91 28.53 0.06 -13.27
N ALA A 92 29.67 0.68 -12.94
CA ALA A 92 30.49 1.39 -13.91
C ALA A 92 31.10 0.45 -14.97
N ALA A 93 31.57 -0.73 -14.57
CA ALA A 93 32.09 -1.73 -15.48
C ALA A 93 31.02 -2.25 -16.45
N LEU A 94 29.82 -2.57 -15.94
CA LEU A 94 28.69 -3.02 -16.76
C LEU A 94 28.28 -1.97 -17.81
N ARG A 95 28.24 -0.69 -17.43
CA ARG A 95 27.93 0.41 -18.36
C ARG A 95 29.00 0.59 -19.44
N ARG A 96 30.26 0.27 -19.15
CA ARG A 96 31.35 0.28 -20.15
C ARG A 96 31.26 -0.93 -21.08
N ALA A 97 30.99 -2.11 -20.54
CA ALA A 97 30.86 -3.34 -21.33
C ALA A 97 29.71 -3.23 -22.35
N GLY A 98 28.55 -2.70 -21.94
CA GLY A 98 27.41 -2.49 -22.86
C GLY A 98 27.60 -1.40 -23.91
N LYS A 99 28.78 -0.74 -23.96
CA LYS A 99 29.10 0.32 -24.92
C LYS A 99 29.83 -0.20 -26.17
N TYR A 100 30.23 -1.48 -26.16
CA TYR A 100 30.81 -2.16 -27.32
C TYR A 100 29.79 -3.17 -27.86
N PRO A 101 29.55 -3.21 -29.19
CA PRO A 101 28.74 -4.28 -29.78
C PRO A 101 29.49 -5.61 -29.62
N THR A 102 28.75 -6.68 -29.36
CA THR A 102 29.28 -8.05 -29.24
C THR A 102 29.70 -8.59 -30.60
#